data_AF-A0A1V6GFS4-F1
#
_entry.id   AF-A0A1V6GFS4-F1
#
_cell.length_a   1.000
_cell.length_b   1.000
_cell.length_c   1.000
_cell.angle_alpha   90.00
_cell.angle_beta   90.00
_cell.angle_gamma   90.00
#
_symmetry.space_group_name_H-M   'P 1'
#
loop_
_entity.id
_entity.type
_entity.pdbx_description
1 polymer ?
#
loop_
_entity_poly.entity_id
_entity_poly.type
_entity_poly.pdbx_seq_one_letter_code
_entity_poly.pdbx_strand_id
1 'polypeptide(L)'
;MVYNNRFSEAVGTISRSVGMNVEQGTRRHIVHKSLGEGLALKNEDAAYYVLRDERGGLEYLRSSRGIWRDGLAIRLGAFKCHVFSSFGEIHDFDGRCAELEQRLMGRGVPDVTTALRELSVEKVLRPFGEMIAGDALPVLVSGGMRTGTTPAVFSGRLSSFLKNAREFAGWPARDKVAGDETCLLLDALFTVNRHRHKPSWEGDEHIGDLLCLIPETPSSDLWAWRIPLLWAIVAPLGRLAGDEGAAARSASLMDDWMLGHAVTRTFVELGADESRARYEVTLIGILARHQGVSTMRDMGILLRDMLVDSTVRDFLGFNLFGDRWWFNKESMDTLISWLALCTALRRLAGKKTAGAMKRALREASDAAAELRHVVDASGYEVRVLATLLGERP
;
A
#
# COMPACT_ATOMS: atom_id res chain seq x y z
N MET A 1 -11.41 5.57 33.45
CA MET A 1 -12.64 5.10 32.78
C MET A 1 -13.72 6.18 32.90
N VAL A 2 -14.42 6.49 31.81
CA VAL A 2 -15.58 7.40 31.78
C VAL A 2 -16.71 6.68 31.06
N TYR A 3 -17.93 6.72 31.57
CA TYR A 3 -19.07 6.01 30.97
C TYR A 3 -20.33 6.88 30.95
N ASN A 4 -21.19 6.63 29.97
CA ASN A 4 -22.50 7.24 29.83
C ASN A 4 -23.57 6.14 29.79
N ASN A 5 -24.36 6.03 30.87
CA ASN A 5 -25.44 5.05 30.98
C ASN A 5 -26.82 5.58 30.54
N ARG A 6 -26.85 6.68 29.78
CA ARG A 6 -28.09 7.27 29.26
C ARG A 6 -28.20 7.10 27.75
N PHE A 7 -29.44 7.06 27.26
CA PHE A 7 -29.76 7.08 25.83
C PHE A 7 -29.74 8.51 25.27
N SER A 8 -28.63 9.21 25.50
CA SER A 8 -28.38 10.57 25.00
C SER A 8 -26.88 10.79 24.91
N GLU A 9 -26.43 11.78 24.15
CA GLU A 9 -25.02 12.21 24.19
C GLU A 9 -24.69 12.85 25.55
N ALA A 10 -23.46 12.64 26.02
CA ALA A 10 -22.89 13.34 27.16
C ALA A 10 -21.56 13.98 26.75
N VAL A 11 -21.41 15.27 27.05
CA VAL A 11 -20.18 16.03 26.81
C VAL A 11 -19.74 16.67 28.12
N GLY A 12 -18.45 16.63 28.41
CA GLY A 12 -17.90 17.26 29.59
C GLY A 12 -16.38 17.26 29.58
N THR A 13 -15.79 17.94 30.55
CA THR A 13 -14.34 18.07 30.65
C THR A 13 -13.87 17.63 32.02
N ILE A 14 -12.86 16.75 32.05
CA ILE A 14 -12.20 16.31 33.28
C ILE A 14 -10.98 17.21 33.50
N SER A 15 -11.03 18.09 34.49
CA SER A 15 -9.99 19.10 34.70
C SER A 15 -9.33 19.03 36.08
N ARG A 16 -10.09 18.76 37.15
CA ARG A 16 -9.59 18.77 38.53
C ARG A 16 -10.09 17.58 39.33
N SER A 17 -9.26 17.14 40.28
CA SER A 17 -9.66 16.14 41.26
C SER A 17 -10.69 16.70 42.25
N VAL A 18 -11.42 15.78 42.90
CA VAL A 18 -12.09 16.07 44.17
C VAL A 18 -11.06 16.52 45.22
N GLY A 19 -11.54 17.19 46.27
CA GLY A 19 -10.70 17.58 47.39
C GLY A 19 -10.15 16.36 48.11
N MET A 20 -8.82 16.31 48.29
CA MET A 20 -8.13 15.25 49.01
C MET A 20 -7.47 15.83 50.26
N ASN A 21 -7.60 15.15 51.40
CA ASN A 21 -6.89 15.55 52.62
C ASN A 21 -5.43 15.11 52.55
N VAL A 22 -4.51 16.07 52.69
CA VAL A 22 -3.07 15.81 52.78
C VAL A 22 -2.55 16.32 54.12
N GLU A 23 -1.71 15.51 54.77
CA GLU A 23 -1.01 15.88 56.01
C GLU A 23 0.29 16.61 55.68
N GLN A 24 0.48 17.79 56.27
CA GLN A 24 1.73 18.54 56.21
C GLN A 24 2.08 18.97 57.63
N GLY A 25 2.95 18.20 58.29
CA GLY A 25 3.21 18.33 59.73
C GLY A 25 2.00 17.90 60.58
N THR A 26 1.59 18.73 61.55
CA THR A 26 0.46 18.45 62.45
C THR A 26 -0.89 19.00 61.96
N ARG A 27 -0.95 19.60 60.76
CA ARG A 27 -2.19 20.17 60.18
C ARG A 27 -2.59 19.45 58.90
N ARG A 28 -3.90 19.24 58.75
CA ARG A 28 -4.54 18.70 57.54
C ARG A 28 -5.07 19.83 56.68
N HIS A 29 -4.89 19.73 55.38
CA HIS A 29 -5.42 20.68 54.40
C HIS A 29 -5.98 19.93 53.19
N ILE A 30 -7.04 20.48 52.59
CA ILE A 30 -7.68 19.93 51.39
C ILE A 30 -6.93 20.47 50.17
N VAL A 31 -6.44 19.56 49.32
CA VAL A 31 -5.81 19.89 48.04
C VAL A 31 -6.62 19.39 46.86
N HIS A 32 -6.53 20.11 45.76
CA HIS A 32 -7.06 19.71 44.47
C HIS A 32 -5.90 19.62 43.49
N LYS A 33 -5.83 18.54 42.71
CA LYS A 33 -4.86 18.40 41.64
C LYS A 33 -5.52 18.72 40.30
N SER A 34 -4.78 19.36 39.39
CA SER A 34 -5.16 19.36 37.98
C SER A 34 -5.10 17.93 37.41
N LEU A 35 -5.72 17.69 36.25
CA LEU A 35 -5.61 16.40 35.59
C LEU A 35 -4.15 16.07 35.25
N GLY A 36 -3.39 17.05 34.75
CA GLY A 36 -1.96 16.91 34.45
C GLY A 36 -1.14 16.52 35.69
N GLU A 37 -1.37 17.20 36.83
CA GLU A 37 -0.72 16.87 38.10
C GLU A 37 -1.12 15.48 38.62
N GLY A 38 -2.40 15.13 38.53
CA GLY A 38 -2.92 13.85 39.00
C GLY A 38 -2.38 12.66 38.24
N LEU A 39 -2.09 12.84 36.95
CA LEU A 39 -1.53 11.83 36.06
C LEU A 39 0.00 11.93 35.92
N ALA A 40 0.64 12.87 36.62
CA ALA A 40 2.09 13.13 36.53
C ALA A 40 2.59 13.37 35.09
N LEU A 41 1.80 14.10 34.29
CA LEU A 41 2.16 14.47 32.92
C LEU A 41 3.14 15.65 32.94
N LYS A 42 4.01 15.76 31.93
CA LYS A 42 4.82 16.95 31.73
C LYS A 42 3.93 18.13 31.35
N ASN A 43 4.39 19.35 31.64
CA ASN A 43 3.73 20.61 31.25
C ASN A 43 4.64 21.38 30.29
N GLU A 44 4.91 20.77 29.13
CA GLU A 44 5.80 21.31 28.10
C GLU A 44 5.02 21.59 26.81
N ASP A 45 5.45 22.58 26.03
CA ASP A 45 4.81 22.95 24.76
C ASP A 45 4.97 21.88 23.68
N ALA A 46 6.16 21.27 23.62
CA ALA A 46 6.46 20.23 22.63
C ALA A 46 5.89 18.86 23.02
N ALA A 47 5.36 18.68 24.22
CA ALA A 47 4.87 17.38 24.69
C ALA A 47 3.41 17.14 24.24
N TYR A 48 3.16 15.96 23.70
CA TYR A 48 1.84 15.47 23.33
C TYR A 48 1.62 14.08 23.91
N TYR A 49 0.37 13.74 24.14
CA TYR A 49 -0.04 12.45 24.66
C TYR A 49 -0.97 11.74 23.67
N VAL A 50 -0.67 10.48 23.41
CA VAL A 50 -1.53 9.53 22.72
C VAL A 50 -2.30 8.74 23.77
N LEU A 51 -3.62 8.94 23.81
CA LEU A 51 -4.51 8.24 24.72
C LEU A 51 -5.21 7.12 23.95
N ARG A 52 -4.94 5.88 24.30
CA ARG A 52 -5.61 4.71 23.69
C ARG A 52 -6.88 4.37 24.46
N ASP A 53 -8.01 4.37 23.77
CA ASP A 53 -9.27 3.85 24.31
C ASP A 53 -9.38 2.34 24.05
N GLU A 54 -9.17 1.54 25.10
CA GLU A 54 -9.23 0.07 25.01
C GLU A 54 -10.61 -0.45 24.61
N ARG A 55 -11.67 0.33 24.83
CA ARG A 55 -13.03 -0.10 24.48
C ARG A 55 -13.39 0.24 23.05
N GLY A 56 -13.00 1.43 22.59
CA GLY A 56 -13.29 1.94 21.25
C GLY A 56 -12.27 1.53 20.18
N GLY A 57 -11.05 1.14 20.58
CA GLY A 57 -9.96 0.83 19.65
C GLY A 57 -9.42 2.07 18.92
N LEU A 58 -9.66 3.27 19.46
CA LEU A 58 -9.19 4.53 18.90
C LEU A 58 -8.13 5.16 19.80
N GLU A 59 -7.22 5.88 19.17
CA GLU A 59 -6.21 6.72 19.79
C GLU A 59 -6.56 8.20 19.64
N TYR A 60 -6.27 8.98 20.67
CA TYR A 60 -6.55 10.41 20.72
C TYR A 60 -5.25 11.15 20.96
N LEU A 61 -4.93 12.10 20.09
CA LEU A 61 -3.79 12.99 20.27
C LEU A 61 -4.20 14.24 21.06
N ARG A 62 -3.45 14.58 22.12
CA ARG A 62 -3.70 15.77 22.94
C ARG A 62 -2.40 16.46 23.31
N SER A 63 -2.36 17.78 23.20
CA SER A 63 -1.24 18.58 23.70
C SER A 63 -1.19 18.54 25.23
N SER A 64 0.03 18.44 25.77
CA SER A 64 0.32 18.56 27.21
C SER A 64 -0.30 19.85 27.79
N ARG A 65 -0.01 20.99 27.16
CA ARG A 65 -0.56 22.30 27.55
C ARG A 65 -2.08 22.31 27.59
N GLY A 66 -2.75 21.70 26.61
CA GLY A 66 -4.21 21.60 26.57
C GLY A 66 -4.76 20.84 27.78
N ILE A 67 -4.15 19.70 28.13
CA ILE A 67 -4.56 18.92 29.30
C ILE A 67 -4.35 19.70 30.60
N TRP A 68 -3.25 20.45 30.73
CA TRP A 68 -2.95 21.24 31.91
C TRP A 68 -3.87 22.47 32.07
N ARG A 69 -4.19 23.15 30.97
CA ARG A 69 -4.99 24.39 30.99
C ARG A 69 -6.49 24.10 31.05
N ASP A 70 -6.98 23.27 30.14
CA ASP A 70 -8.41 23.09 29.90
C ASP A 70 -8.91 21.75 30.48
N GLY A 71 -8.03 20.79 30.74
CA GLY A 71 -8.39 19.42 31.08
C GLY A 71 -8.63 18.55 29.85
N LEU A 72 -9.17 17.36 30.06
CA LEU A 72 -9.49 16.41 28.99
C LEU A 72 -10.98 16.50 28.63
N ALA A 73 -11.28 17.05 27.45
CA ALA A 73 -12.62 17.06 26.90
C ALA A 73 -13.03 15.65 26.44
N ILE A 74 -14.21 15.22 26.89
CA ILE A 74 -14.79 13.90 26.63
C ILE A 74 -16.17 14.07 25.99
N ARG A 75 -16.42 13.29 24.94
CA ARG A 75 -17.72 13.16 24.29
C ARG A 75 -18.08 11.68 24.22
N LEU A 76 -19.20 11.30 24.83
CA LEU A 76 -19.70 9.93 24.83
C LEU A 76 -21.09 9.89 24.22
N GLY A 77 -21.26 9.09 23.18
CA GLY A 77 -22.57 8.73 22.66
C GLY A 77 -23.41 7.93 23.68
N ALA A 78 -24.66 7.63 23.30
CA ALA A 78 -25.56 6.81 24.11
C ALA A 78 -24.95 5.45 24.45
N PHE A 79 -24.97 5.07 25.73
CA PHE A 79 -24.44 3.80 26.24
C PHE A 79 -22.97 3.51 25.88
N LYS A 80 -22.16 4.56 25.67
CA LYS A 80 -20.72 4.43 25.39
C LYS A 80 -19.87 4.67 26.64
N CYS A 81 -18.66 4.14 26.63
CA CYS A 81 -17.63 4.43 27.61
C CYS A 81 -16.25 4.51 26.94
N HIS A 82 -15.33 5.23 27.57
CA HIS A 82 -13.92 5.27 27.24
C HIS A 82 -13.09 4.69 28.38
N VAL A 83 -12.12 3.86 28.03
CA VAL A 83 -11.17 3.25 28.95
C VAL A 83 -9.76 3.61 28.49
N PHE A 84 -9.27 4.76 28.94
CA PHE A 84 -7.88 5.17 28.73
C PHE A 84 -6.98 4.45 29.75
N SER A 85 -6.18 3.51 29.25
CA SER A 85 -5.27 2.67 30.04
C SER A 85 -3.86 3.25 30.14
N SER A 86 -3.43 3.98 29.11
CA SER A 86 -2.08 4.49 28.95
C SER A 86 -2.07 5.86 28.25
N PHE A 87 -1.05 6.64 28.57
CA PHE A 87 -0.78 7.96 28.01
C PHE A 87 0.63 7.91 27.41
N GLY A 88 0.72 7.58 26.13
CA GLY A 88 2.01 7.51 25.43
C GLY A 88 2.50 8.93 25.13
N GLU A 89 3.67 9.29 25.63
CA GLU A 89 4.27 10.61 25.38
C GLU A 89 4.98 10.62 24.00
N ILE A 90 4.68 11.63 23.20
CA ILE A 90 5.38 11.95 21.95
C ILE A 90 5.78 13.42 21.97
N HIS A 91 6.86 13.77 21.25
CA HIS A 91 7.33 15.15 21.17
C HIS A 91 7.15 15.71 19.76
N ASP A 92 6.66 16.94 19.69
CA ASP A 92 6.44 17.66 18.45
C ASP A 92 7.63 18.56 18.14
N PHE A 93 8.55 18.06 17.30
CA PHE A 93 9.73 18.82 16.90
C PHE A 93 9.53 19.62 15.60
N ASP A 94 8.49 19.32 14.84
CA ASP A 94 8.26 19.88 13.51
C ASP A 94 6.83 20.42 13.28
N GLY A 95 5.99 20.42 14.31
CA GLY A 95 4.64 20.99 14.28
C GLY A 95 3.57 20.03 13.78
N ARG A 96 3.92 18.78 13.42
CA ARG A 96 2.96 17.80 12.90
C ARG A 96 1.95 17.35 13.95
N CYS A 97 2.34 17.26 15.22
CA CYS A 97 1.39 16.89 16.27
C CYS A 97 0.37 18.00 16.49
N ALA A 98 0.83 19.26 16.51
CA ALA A 98 -0.04 20.43 16.60
C ALA A 98 -1.03 20.50 15.43
N GLU A 99 -0.54 20.34 14.19
CA GLU A 99 -1.38 20.34 13.01
C GLU A 99 -2.40 19.20 13.04
N LEU A 100 -1.97 17.98 13.40
CA LEU A 100 -2.88 16.83 13.48
C LEU A 100 -3.94 17.02 14.56
N GLU A 101 -3.56 17.47 15.77
CA GLU A 101 -4.51 17.74 16.85
C GLU A 101 -5.58 18.76 16.41
N GLN A 102 -5.15 19.85 15.75
CA GLN A 102 -6.04 20.87 15.23
C GLN A 102 -7.01 20.32 14.18
N ARG A 103 -6.53 19.49 13.24
CA ARG A 103 -7.37 18.87 12.21
C ARG A 103 -8.36 17.86 12.80
N LEU A 104 -7.95 17.10 13.81
CA LEU A 104 -8.81 16.11 14.45
C LEU A 104 -9.92 16.74 15.29
N MET A 105 -9.73 17.97 15.79
CA MET A 105 -10.71 18.68 16.62
C MET A 105 -11.25 17.81 17.77
N GLY A 106 -10.35 17.07 18.42
CA GLY A 106 -10.66 16.15 19.52
C GLY A 106 -11.19 14.77 19.10
N ARG A 107 -11.41 14.49 17.81
CA ARG A 107 -11.76 13.14 17.32
C ARG A 107 -10.59 12.17 17.51
N GLY A 108 -10.92 10.89 17.68
CA GLY A 108 -9.94 9.81 17.72
C GLY A 108 -9.68 9.26 16.33
N VAL A 109 -8.51 8.64 16.15
CA VAL A 109 -8.08 7.92 14.94
C VAL A 109 -7.71 6.48 15.33
N PRO A 110 -7.73 5.51 14.41
CA PRO A 110 -7.33 4.14 14.73
C PRO A 110 -5.88 4.04 15.25
N ASP A 111 -4.97 4.81 14.66
CA ASP A 111 -3.55 4.84 15.01
C ASP A 111 -2.98 6.25 14.74
N VAL A 112 -2.46 6.92 15.77
CA VAL A 112 -1.93 8.29 15.66
C VAL A 112 -0.64 8.32 14.86
N THR A 113 0.20 7.29 14.96
CA THR A 113 1.47 7.22 14.22
C THR A 113 1.23 7.21 12.70
N THR A 114 0.25 6.42 12.25
CA THR A 114 -0.20 6.32 10.86
C THR A 114 -0.79 7.64 10.41
N ALA A 115 -1.65 8.27 11.21
CA ALA A 115 -2.22 9.58 10.89
C ALA A 115 -1.14 10.68 10.74
N LEU A 116 -0.10 10.67 11.59
CA LEU A 116 1.05 11.58 11.47
C LEU A 116 1.86 11.30 10.20
N ARG A 117 2.06 10.02 9.83
CA ARG A 117 2.73 9.66 8.58
C ARG A 117 1.91 10.12 7.37
N GLU A 118 0.60 9.87 7.34
CA GLU A 118 -0.29 10.31 6.26
C GLU A 118 -0.25 11.83 6.08
N LEU A 119 -0.26 12.59 7.19
CA LEU A 119 -0.12 14.05 7.17
C LEU A 119 1.21 14.47 6.51
N SER A 120 2.28 13.73 6.76
CA SER A 120 3.62 14.04 6.25
C SER A 120 3.74 13.86 4.73
N VAL A 121 2.97 12.94 4.15
CA VAL A 121 3.00 12.61 2.71
C VAL A 121 1.73 13.05 1.97
N GLU A 122 0.87 13.84 2.64
CA GLU A 122 -0.48 14.16 2.18
C GLU A 122 -0.50 14.77 0.76
N LYS A 123 0.51 15.59 0.43
CA LYS A 123 0.65 16.24 -0.89
C LYS A 123 0.80 15.26 -2.05
N VAL A 124 1.20 14.02 -1.76
CA VAL A 124 1.38 12.94 -2.75
C VAL A 124 0.34 11.85 -2.57
N LEU A 125 0.07 11.47 -1.32
CA LEU A 125 -0.89 10.42 -0.96
C LEU A 125 -2.32 10.78 -1.41
N ARG A 126 -2.76 12.02 -1.18
CA ARG A 126 -4.15 12.44 -1.49
C ARG A 126 -4.41 12.44 -3.02
N PRO A 127 -3.59 13.09 -3.86
CA PRO A 127 -3.80 13.03 -5.32
C PRO A 127 -3.68 11.61 -5.89
N PHE A 128 -2.81 10.77 -5.33
CA PHE A 128 -2.73 9.37 -5.71
C PHE A 128 -4.04 8.63 -5.40
N GLY A 129 -4.52 8.73 -4.17
CA GLY A 129 -5.78 8.10 -3.76
C GLY A 129 -6.98 8.56 -4.59
N GLU A 130 -7.09 9.85 -4.92
CA GLU A 130 -8.13 10.39 -5.81
C GLU A 130 -8.01 9.86 -7.25
N MET A 131 -6.79 9.65 -7.74
CA MET A 131 -6.54 9.10 -9.07
C MET A 131 -6.96 7.64 -9.17
N ILE A 132 -6.77 6.86 -8.10
CA ILE A 132 -7.07 5.42 -8.03
C ILE A 132 -8.32 5.10 -7.22
N ALA A 133 -9.21 6.05 -6.98
CA ALA A 133 -10.42 5.83 -6.19
C ALA A 133 -11.29 4.68 -6.75
N GLY A 134 -12.08 4.03 -5.90
CA GLY A 134 -12.90 2.87 -6.28
C GLY A 134 -13.90 3.13 -7.41
N ASP A 135 -14.32 4.38 -7.63
CA ASP A 135 -15.15 4.79 -8.77
C ASP A 135 -14.33 5.17 -10.01
N ALA A 136 -13.05 5.54 -9.85
CA ALA A 136 -12.16 5.95 -10.93
C ALA A 136 -11.56 4.75 -11.69
N LEU A 137 -11.16 3.69 -10.99
CA LEU A 137 -10.54 2.51 -11.63
C LEU A 137 -11.50 1.78 -12.60
N PRO A 138 -12.78 1.54 -12.28
CA PRO A 138 -13.72 0.94 -13.23
C PRO A 138 -13.91 1.78 -14.49
N VAL A 139 -13.89 3.10 -14.36
CA VAL A 139 -13.97 4.04 -15.51
C VAL A 139 -12.71 3.95 -16.36
N LEU A 140 -11.52 3.88 -15.74
CA LEU A 140 -10.25 3.67 -16.44
C LEU A 140 -10.27 2.36 -17.23
N VAL A 141 -10.63 1.24 -16.60
CA VAL A 141 -10.67 -0.08 -17.25
C VAL A 141 -11.69 -0.10 -18.39
N SER A 142 -12.93 0.35 -18.13
CA SER A 142 -14.00 0.36 -19.14
C SER A 142 -13.72 1.30 -20.31
N GLY A 143 -13.09 2.45 -20.05
CA GLY A 143 -12.65 3.39 -21.08
C GLY A 143 -11.50 2.80 -21.90
N GLY A 144 -10.48 2.29 -21.20
CA GLY A 144 -9.28 1.71 -21.80
C GLY A 144 -9.54 0.52 -22.68
N MET A 145 -10.37 -0.44 -22.23
CA MET A 145 -10.74 -1.60 -23.03
C MET A 145 -11.47 -1.24 -24.32
N ARG A 146 -12.31 -0.19 -24.29
CA ARG A 146 -13.08 0.27 -25.45
C ARG A 146 -12.21 0.89 -26.53
N THR A 147 -11.20 1.66 -26.12
CA THR A 147 -10.33 2.42 -27.03
C THR A 147 -9.04 1.68 -27.36
N GLY A 148 -8.60 0.76 -26.49
CA GLY A 148 -7.26 0.16 -26.50
C GLY A 148 -6.16 1.11 -26.00
N THR A 149 -6.51 2.22 -25.33
CA THR A 149 -5.55 3.22 -24.86
C THR A 149 -6.06 3.93 -23.60
N THR A 150 -5.15 4.49 -22.84
CA THR A 150 -5.39 5.20 -21.59
C THR A 150 -6.32 6.40 -21.82
N PRO A 151 -7.48 6.49 -21.13
CA PRO A 151 -8.38 7.62 -21.26
C PRO A 151 -7.73 8.96 -20.89
N ALA A 152 -8.02 10.01 -21.65
CA ALA A 152 -7.43 11.34 -21.46
C ALA A 152 -7.70 11.95 -20.07
N VAL A 153 -8.85 11.63 -19.47
CA VAL A 153 -9.19 12.07 -18.10
C VAL A 153 -8.19 11.48 -17.09
N PHE A 154 -7.83 10.21 -17.24
CA PHE A 154 -6.86 9.55 -16.37
C PHE A 154 -5.45 10.10 -16.59
N SER A 155 -5.02 10.28 -17.85
CA SER A 155 -3.68 10.83 -18.14
C SER A 155 -3.51 12.27 -17.62
N GLY A 156 -4.59 13.05 -17.58
CA GLY A 156 -4.62 14.36 -16.91
C GLY A 156 -4.40 14.26 -15.39
N ARG A 157 -5.13 13.38 -14.71
CA ARG A 157 -4.95 13.13 -13.25
C ARG A 157 -3.56 12.61 -12.93
N LEU A 158 -3.05 11.67 -13.72
CA LEU A 158 -1.69 11.14 -13.62
C LEU A 158 -0.64 12.24 -13.75
N SER A 159 -0.77 13.11 -14.75
CA SER A 159 0.17 14.23 -14.95
C SER A 159 0.20 15.18 -13.75
N SER A 160 -0.97 15.49 -13.17
CA SER A 160 -1.07 16.31 -11.96
C SER A 160 -0.46 15.64 -10.74
N PHE A 161 -0.72 14.34 -10.55
CA PHE A 161 -0.12 13.56 -9.47
C PHE A 161 1.42 13.51 -9.59
N LEU A 162 1.96 13.17 -10.77
CA LEU A 162 3.41 13.08 -10.99
C LEU A 162 4.11 14.43 -10.78
N LYS A 163 3.44 15.53 -11.14
CA LYS A 163 3.93 16.89 -10.84
C LYS A 163 4.04 17.12 -9.33
N ASN A 164 2.98 16.83 -8.57
CA ASN A 164 2.96 17.00 -7.12
C ASN A 164 3.98 16.09 -6.42
N ALA A 165 4.10 14.83 -6.87
CA ALA A 165 5.06 13.86 -6.35
C ALA A 165 6.51 14.35 -6.51
N ARG A 166 6.82 14.90 -7.69
CA ARG A 166 8.15 15.46 -7.97
C ARG A 166 8.44 16.70 -7.13
N GLU A 167 7.49 17.62 -7.03
CA GLU A 167 7.63 18.84 -6.22
C GLU A 167 7.79 18.50 -4.73
N PHE A 168 7.02 17.54 -4.22
CA PHE A 168 7.14 17.04 -2.85
C PHE A 168 8.52 16.43 -2.57
N ALA A 169 9.04 15.63 -3.51
CA ALA A 169 10.33 14.97 -3.36
C ALA A 169 11.55 15.88 -3.62
N GLY A 170 11.34 17.12 -4.07
CA GLY A 170 12.41 18.03 -4.45
C GLY A 170 13.22 17.57 -5.67
N TRP A 171 12.64 16.75 -6.54
CA TRP A 171 13.34 16.23 -7.72
C TRP A 171 13.27 17.18 -8.93
N PRO A 172 14.31 17.20 -9.78
CA PRO A 172 14.35 18.10 -10.93
C PRO A 172 13.26 17.76 -11.94
N ALA A 173 12.77 18.79 -12.65
CA ALA A 173 11.87 18.58 -13.77
C ALA A 173 12.56 17.73 -14.85
N ARG A 174 11.89 16.64 -15.25
CA ARG A 174 12.25 15.79 -16.39
C ARG A 174 11.11 15.76 -17.40
N ASP A 175 11.43 15.39 -18.63
CA ASP A 175 10.44 15.04 -19.65
C ASP A 175 9.49 13.96 -19.11
N LYS A 176 8.29 13.84 -19.69
CA LYS A 176 7.16 13.04 -19.20
C LYS A 176 7.40 11.51 -19.14
N VAL A 177 8.65 11.05 -19.08
CA VAL A 177 9.12 9.66 -19.06
C VAL A 177 8.26 8.73 -18.20
N ALA A 178 8.06 9.04 -16.92
CA ALA A 178 7.27 8.18 -16.04
C ALA A 178 5.78 8.12 -16.44
N GLY A 179 5.19 9.27 -16.80
CA GLY A 179 3.78 9.33 -17.20
C GLY A 179 3.54 8.69 -18.56
N ASP A 180 4.46 8.88 -19.51
CA ASP A 180 4.42 8.25 -20.83
C ASP A 180 4.60 6.74 -20.70
N GLU A 181 5.54 6.25 -19.88
CA GLU A 181 5.71 4.82 -19.61
C GLU A 181 4.45 4.21 -18.96
N THR A 182 3.86 4.88 -17.96
CA THR A 182 2.58 4.43 -17.37
C THR A 182 1.49 4.32 -18.45
N CYS A 183 1.32 5.34 -19.30
CA CYS A 183 0.34 5.28 -20.39
C CYS A 183 0.65 4.14 -21.36
N LEU A 184 1.91 3.91 -21.73
CA LEU A 184 2.30 2.83 -22.64
C LEU A 184 2.07 1.43 -22.04
N LEU A 185 2.27 1.25 -20.73
CA LEU A 185 1.98 -0.01 -20.04
C LEU A 185 0.48 -0.28 -19.96
N LEU A 186 -0.32 0.74 -19.64
CA LEU A 186 -1.78 0.67 -19.64
C LEU A 186 -2.32 0.40 -21.05
N ASP A 187 -1.79 1.06 -22.07
CA ASP A 187 -2.13 0.84 -23.47
C ASP A 187 -1.82 -0.60 -23.89
N ALA A 188 -0.67 -1.14 -23.48
CA ALA A 188 -0.33 -2.54 -23.74
C ALA A 188 -1.35 -3.49 -23.08
N LEU A 189 -1.72 -3.26 -21.82
CA LEU A 189 -2.73 -4.03 -21.09
C LEU A 189 -4.09 -4.01 -21.81
N PHE A 190 -4.57 -2.82 -22.19
CA PHE A 190 -5.86 -2.68 -22.88
C PHE A 190 -5.84 -3.23 -24.31
N THR A 191 -4.72 -3.10 -25.02
CA THR A 191 -4.59 -3.59 -26.40
C THR A 191 -4.51 -5.11 -26.46
N VAL A 192 -3.88 -5.78 -25.48
CA VAL A 192 -3.94 -7.24 -25.35
C VAL A 192 -5.38 -7.72 -25.23
N ASN A 193 -6.20 -7.04 -24.42
CA ASN A 193 -7.62 -7.36 -24.32
C ASN A 193 -8.37 -7.16 -25.65
N ARG A 194 -8.04 -6.12 -26.42
CA ARG A 194 -8.69 -5.86 -27.70
C ARG A 194 -8.36 -6.89 -28.79
N HIS A 195 -7.16 -7.46 -28.79
CA HIS A 195 -6.71 -8.36 -29.85
C HIS A 195 -7.04 -9.84 -29.66
N ARG A 196 -7.46 -10.27 -28.46
CA ARG A 196 -7.80 -11.67 -28.19
C ARG A 196 -8.98 -12.22 -29.02
N HIS A 197 -9.82 -11.34 -29.58
CA HIS A 197 -10.92 -11.68 -30.49
C HIS A 197 -10.49 -11.90 -31.94
N LYS A 198 -9.21 -11.73 -32.27
CA LYS A 198 -8.75 -12.01 -33.63
C LYS A 198 -8.72 -13.52 -33.84
N PRO A 199 -9.19 -14.04 -34.99
CA PRO A 199 -9.12 -15.48 -35.29
C PRO A 199 -7.70 -16.06 -35.18
N SER A 200 -6.67 -15.23 -35.39
CA SER A 200 -5.28 -15.65 -35.21
C SER A 200 -4.86 -15.92 -33.77
N TRP A 201 -5.71 -15.64 -32.77
CA TRP A 201 -5.47 -15.86 -31.34
C TRP A 201 -6.42 -16.91 -30.75
N GLU A 202 -7.53 -17.21 -31.42
CA GLU A 202 -8.51 -18.20 -30.95
C GLU A 202 -7.85 -19.57 -30.80
N GLY A 203 -8.07 -20.22 -29.64
CA GLY A 203 -7.58 -21.57 -29.37
C GLY A 203 -6.07 -21.73 -29.18
N ASP A 204 -5.28 -20.64 -29.05
CA ASP A 204 -3.85 -20.77 -28.75
C ASP A 204 -3.64 -21.06 -27.26
N GLU A 205 -3.58 -22.35 -26.93
CA GLU A 205 -3.37 -22.87 -25.58
C GLU A 205 -2.12 -22.30 -24.92
N HIS A 206 -1.09 -21.92 -25.70
CA HIS A 206 0.16 -21.42 -25.13
C HIS A 206 -0.02 -20.07 -24.44
N ILE A 207 -0.99 -19.24 -24.84
CA ILE A 207 -1.23 -17.93 -24.20
C ILE A 207 -2.44 -17.93 -23.26
N GLY A 208 -3.17 -19.06 -23.18
CA GLY A 208 -4.39 -19.19 -22.38
C GLY A 208 -4.18 -18.83 -20.92
N ASP A 209 -3.17 -19.43 -20.28
CA ASP A 209 -2.88 -19.24 -18.85
C ASP A 209 -2.61 -17.77 -18.49
N LEU A 210 -1.87 -17.04 -19.33
CA LEU A 210 -1.62 -15.61 -19.13
C LEU A 210 -2.87 -14.76 -19.37
N LEU A 211 -3.70 -15.12 -20.34
CA LEU A 211 -4.95 -14.40 -20.59
C LEU A 211 -5.99 -14.65 -19.49
N CYS A 212 -5.94 -15.79 -18.80
CA CYS A 212 -6.75 -16.07 -17.62
C CYS A 212 -6.46 -15.12 -16.45
N LEU A 213 -5.25 -14.56 -16.36
CA LEU A 213 -4.92 -13.53 -15.35
C LEU A 213 -5.65 -12.21 -15.59
N ILE A 214 -6.06 -11.94 -16.83
CA ILE A 214 -6.73 -10.70 -17.24
C ILE A 214 -7.98 -11.05 -18.07
N PRO A 215 -9.07 -11.48 -17.41
CA PRO A 215 -10.28 -11.94 -18.06
C PRO A 215 -10.92 -10.81 -18.87
N GLU A 216 -11.60 -11.19 -19.96
CA GLU A 216 -12.15 -10.25 -20.93
C GLU A 216 -13.24 -9.37 -20.32
N THR A 217 -14.12 -9.94 -19.51
CA THR A 217 -15.14 -9.16 -18.82
C THR A 217 -14.63 -8.84 -17.42
N PRO A 218 -14.34 -7.56 -17.10
CA PRO A 218 -13.97 -7.17 -15.76
C PRO A 218 -15.15 -7.38 -14.82
N SER A 219 -14.89 -7.96 -13.66
CA SER A 219 -15.82 -8.00 -12.54
C SER A 219 -16.01 -6.60 -11.94
N SER A 220 -17.08 -6.39 -11.16
CA SER A 220 -17.33 -5.12 -10.48
C SER A 220 -16.22 -4.73 -9.50
N ASP A 221 -15.59 -5.72 -8.86
CA ASP A 221 -14.49 -5.55 -7.90
C ASP A 221 -13.09 -5.51 -8.55
N LEU A 222 -13.05 -5.64 -9.88
CA LEU A 222 -11.85 -5.65 -10.71
C LEU A 222 -10.78 -6.66 -10.27
N TRP A 223 -11.11 -7.75 -9.56
CA TRP A 223 -10.13 -8.60 -8.87
C TRP A 223 -8.93 -9.04 -9.73
N ALA A 224 -9.17 -9.38 -10.99
CA ALA A 224 -8.13 -9.82 -11.92
C ALA A 224 -7.34 -8.66 -12.57
N TRP A 225 -7.91 -7.45 -12.55
CA TRP A 225 -7.31 -6.25 -13.12
C TRP A 225 -6.52 -5.44 -12.11
N ARG A 226 -6.75 -5.61 -10.80
CA ARG A 226 -6.10 -4.86 -9.71
C ARG A 226 -4.57 -4.87 -9.79
N ILE A 227 -3.95 -6.05 -9.86
CA ILE A 227 -2.49 -6.20 -9.91
C ILE A 227 -1.85 -5.53 -11.15
N PRO A 228 -2.21 -5.88 -12.39
CA PRO A 228 -1.53 -5.34 -13.56
C PRO A 228 -1.81 -3.85 -13.75
N LEU A 229 -2.98 -3.37 -13.35
CA LEU A 229 -3.36 -1.96 -13.41
C LEU A 229 -2.51 -1.12 -12.45
N LEU A 230 -2.45 -1.50 -11.18
CA LEU A 230 -1.69 -0.74 -10.19
C LEU A 230 -0.18 -0.90 -10.36
N TRP A 231 0.27 -2.07 -10.80
CA TRP A 231 1.66 -2.25 -11.19
C TRP A 231 2.06 -1.32 -12.36
N ALA A 232 1.24 -1.18 -13.40
CA ALA A 232 1.53 -0.26 -14.51
C ALA A 232 1.63 1.22 -14.07
N ILE A 233 0.91 1.60 -13.01
CA ILE A 233 0.97 2.94 -12.42
C ILE A 233 2.21 3.12 -11.55
N VAL A 234 2.53 2.13 -10.71
CA VAL A 234 3.62 2.22 -9.72
C VAL A 234 4.99 1.95 -10.33
N ALA A 235 5.11 0.99 -11.24
CA ALA A 235 6.37 0.52 -11.77
C ALA A 235 7.25 1.66 -12.35
N PRO A 236 6.72 2.69 -13.04
CA PRO A 236 7.52 3.80 -13.56
C PRO A 236 7.88 4.90 -12.53
N LEU A 237 7.29 4.92 -11.33
CA LEU A 237 7.39 6.06 -10.41
C LEU A 237 8.81 6.45 -10.03
N GLY A 238 9.69 5.47 -9.81
CA GLY A 238 11.09 5.71 -9.47
C GLY A 238 11.87 6.48 -10.54
N ARG A 239 11.41 6.46 -11.80
CA ARG A 239 12.03 7.23 -12.89
C ARG A 239 11.81 8.73 -12.77
N LEU A 240 10.88 9.18 -11.94
CA LEU A 240 10.72 10.60 -11.60
C LEU A 240 12.03 11.21 -11.08
N ALA A 241 12.89 10.40 -10.48
CA ALA A 241 14.11 10.82 -9.85
C ALA A 241 15.39 10.45 -10.62
N GLY A 242 15.29 9.63 -11.67
CA GLY A 242 16.43 9.04 -12.35
C GLY A 242 16.16 7.62 -12.84
N ASP A 243 16.84 7.19 -13.91
CA ASP A 243 16.71 5.83 -14.44
C ASP A 243 17.50 4.81 -13.59
N GLU A 244 18.60 5.25 -12.99
CA GLU A 244 19.42 4.42 -12.11
C GLU A 244 18.65 4.06 -10.83
N GLY A 245 18.56 2.75 -10.57
CA GLY A 245 17.83 2.22 -9.41
C GLY A 245 16.32 2.49 -9.43
N ALA A 246 15.74 2.90 -10.57
CA ALA A 246 14.33 3.28 -10.66
C ALA A 246 13.38 2.18 -10.16
N ALA A 247 13.67 0.91 -10.44
CA ALA A 247 12.83 -0.21 -10.03
C ALA A 247 12.74 -0.37 -8.50
N ALA A 248 13.90 -0.42 -7.82
CA ALA A 248 13.95 -0.47 -6.37
C ALA A 248 13.28 0.76 -5.74
N ARG A 249 13.51 1.93 -6.33
CA ARG A 249 12.88 3.19 -5.90
C ARG A 249 11.36 3.16 -6.03
N SER A 250 10.81 2.69 -7.16
CA SER A 250 9.36 2.56 -7.36
C SER A 250 8.71 1.73 -6.25
N ALA A 251 9.34 0.63 -5.85
CA ALA A 251 8.86 -0.21 -4.76
C ALA A 251 8.96 0.52 -3.40
N SER A 252 10.10 1.15 -3.09
CA SER A 252 10.26 1.93 -1.85
C SER A 252 9.24 3.06 -1.71
N LEU A 253 8.91 3.74 -2.82
CA LEU A 253 7.90 4.80 -2.83
C LEU A 253 6.50 4.34 -2.45
N MET A 254 6.19 3.05 -2.61
CA MET A 254 4.90 2.51 -2.14
C MET A 254 4.76 2.63 -0.62
N ASP A 255 5.86 2.46 0.11
CA ASP A 255 5.90 2.53 1.57
C ASP A 255 6.20 3.97 2.03
N ASP A 256 7.23 4.59 1.45
CA ASP A 256 7.71 5.93 1.83
C ASP A 256 6.63 7.01 1.66
N TRP A 257 5.78 6.88 0.63
CA TRP A 257 4.65 7.77 0.39
C TRP A 257 3.30 7.18 0.77
N MET A 258 3.30 6.03 1.46
CA MET A 258 2.10 5.30 1.89
C MET A 258 1.12 4.97 0.74
N LEU A 259 1.61 4.87 -0.50
CA LEU A 259 0.77 4.52 -1.65
C LEU A 259 0.16 3.13 -1.47
N GLY A 260 0.89 2.19 -0.85
CA GLY A 260 0.36 0.86 -0.53
C GLY A 260 -0.89 0.90 0.37
N HIS A 261 -0.96 1.87 1.29
CA HIS A 261 -2.13 2.08 2.14
C HIS A 261 -3.33 2.59 1.32
N ALA A 262 -3.11 3.55 0.42
CA ALA A 262 -4.13 4.03 -0.50
C ALA A 262 -4.63 2.92 -1.45
N VAL A 263 -3.73 2.10 -2.00
CA VAL A 263 -4.10 0.95 -2.85
C VAL A 263 -4.94 -0.06 -2.04
N THR A 264 -4.52 -0.40 -0.82
CA THR A 264 -5.25 -1.33 0.05
C THR A 264 -6.67 -0.83 0.30
N ARG A 265 -6.82 0.45 0.64
CA ARG A 265 -8.13 1.08 0.86
C ARG A 265 -8.99 1.04 -0.40
N THR A 266 -8.44 1.42 -1.56
CA THR A 266 -9.14 1.32 -2.85
C THR A 266 -9.62 -0.10 -3.12
N PHE A 267 -8.78 -1.12 -2.87
CA PHE A 267 -9.14 -2.51 -3.13
C PHE A 267 -10.26 -2.99 -2.20
N VAL A 268 -10.25 -2.56 -0.94
CA VAL A 268 -11.35 -2.82 0.00
C VAL A 268 -12.63 -2.09 -0.42
N GLU A 269 -12.55 -0.83 -0.87
CA GLU A 269 -13.69 -0.08 -1.42
C GLU A 269 -14.28 -0.76 -2.67
N LEU A 270 -13.45 -1.43 -3.47
CA LEU A 270 -13.88 -2.24 -4.61
C LEU A 270 -14.46 -3.61 -4.20
N GLY A 271 -14.34 -4.03 -2.94
CA GLY A 271 -14.92 -5.27 -2.42
C GLY A 271 -13.93 -6.39 -2.09
N ALA A 272 -12.62 -6.14 -2.13
CA ALA A 272 -11.64 -7.09 -1.58
C ALA A 272 -11.77 -7.17 -0.05
N ASP A 273 -11.53 -8.34 0.54
CA ASP A 273 -11.20 -8.39 1.95
C ASP A 273 -9.79 -7.79 2.20
N GLU A 274 -9.57 -7.33 3.43
CA GLU A 274 -8.34 -6.61 3.79
C GLU A 274 -7.07 -7.48 3.64
N SER A 275 -7.18 -8.80 3.87
CA SER A 275 -6.05 -9.71 3.76
C SER A 275 -5.66 -9.92 2.30
N ARG A 276 -6.66 -10.10 1.42
CA ARG A 276 -6.44 -10.18 -0.02
C ARG A 276 -5.89 -8.88 -0.59
N ALA A 277 -6.42 -7.73 -0.16
CA ALA A 277 -5.92 -6.43 -0.58
C ALA A 277 -4.43 -6.26 -0.21
N ARG A 278 -4.05 -6.55 1.04
CA ARG A 278 -2.65 -6.53 1.49
C ARG A 278 -1.76 -7.47 0.67
N TYR A 279 -2.21 -8.70 0.45
CA TYR A 279 -1.49 -9.68 -0.37
C TYR A 279 -1.20 -9.16 -1.78
N GLU A 280 -2.21 -8.58 -2.45
CA GLU A 280 -2.06 -8.01 -3.78
C GLU A 280 -1.13 -6.79 -3.79
N VAL A 281 -1.19 -5.92 -2.78
CA VAL A 281 -0.27 -4.78 -2.65
C VAL A 281 1.19 -5.24 -2.46
N THR A 282 1.44 -6.25 -1.63
CA THR A 282 2.77 -6.85 -1.48
C THR A 282 3.28 -7.37 -2.81
N LEU A 283 2.46 -8.10 -3.57
CA LEU A 283 2.83 -8.62 -4.88
C LEU A 283 3.12 -7.49 -5.88
N ILE A 284 2.33 -6.41 -5.91
CA ILE A 284 2.59 -5.24 -6.75
C ILE A 284 3.97 -4.63 -6.42
N GLY A 285 4.32 -4.51 -5.14
CA GLY A 285 5.63 -4.02 -4.68
C GLY A 285 6.78 -4.91 -5.13
N ILE A 286 6.63 -6.24 -5.01
CA ILE A 286 7.60 -7.23 -5.50
C ILE A 286 7.80 -7.06 -7.02
N LEU A 287 6.71 -7.01 -7.79
CA LEU A 287 6.77 -6.86 -9.25
C LEU A 287 7.34 -5.50 -9.68
N ALA A 288 7.12 -4.44 -8.90
CA ALA A 288 7.70 -3.12 -9.15
C ALA A 288 9.21 -3.09 -8.86
N ARG A 289 9.67 -3.80 -7.83
CA ARG A 289 11.11 -3.95 -7.51
C ARG A 289 11.83 -4.79 -8.55
N HIS A 290 11.24 -5.92 -8.95
CA HIS A 290 11.86 -6.92 -9.81
C HIS A 290 11.39 -6.83 -11.26
N GLN A 291 11.50 -5.64 -11.86
CA GLN A 291 11.11 -5.35 -13.25
C GLN A 291 12.30 -5.18 -14.21
N GLY A 292 13.51 -5.48 -13.74
CA GLY A 292 14.78 -5.20 -14.44
C GLY A 292 15.13 -6.13 -15.60
N VAL A 293 14.26 -7.08 -15.94
CA VAL A 293 14.55 -8.08 -16.96
C VAL A 293 14.24 -7.55 -18.35
N SER A 294 15.21 -7.65 -19.26
CA SER A 294 15.06 -7.20 -20.66
C SER A 294 14.58 -8.32 -21.59
N THR A 295 14.80 -9.58 -21.22
CA THR A 295 14.43 -10.77 -22.02
C THR A 295 13.73 -11.83 -21.18
N MET A 296 12.87 -12.65 -21.80
CA MET A 296 12.19 -13.75 -21.08
C MET A 296 13.15 -14.83 -20.58
N ARG A 297 14.33 -14.96 -21.20
CA ARG A 297 15.36 -15.96 -20.83
C ARG A 297 15.97 -15.67 -19.46
N ASP A 298 16.02 -14.41 -19.08
CA ASP A 298 16.64 -13.98 -17.83
C ASP A 298 15.67 -14.06 -16.63
N MET A 299 14.43 -14.55 -16.83
CA MET A 299 13.47 -14.69 -15.73
C MET A 299 13.93 -15.70 -14.66
N GLY A 300 14.65 -16.77 -15.03
CA GLY A 300 15.21 -17.71 -14.05
C GLY A 300 16.31 -17.10 -13.19
N ILE A 301 17.16 -16.27 -13.80
CA ILE A 301 18.18 -15.48 -13.09
C ILE A 301 17.49 -14.51 -12.12
N LEU A 302 16.47 -13.79 -12.59
CA LEU A 302 15.71 -12.88 -11.74
C LEU A 302 15.06 -13.64 -10.57
N LEU A 303 14.39 -14.76 -10.84
CA LEU A 303 13.72 -15.54 -9.79
C LEU A 303 14.72 -15.99 -8.73
N ARG A 304 15.92 -16.43 -9.13
CA ARG A 304 17.00 -16.78 -8.20
C ARG A 304 17.41 -15.60 -7.34
N ASP A 305 17.60 -14.43 -7.93
CA ASP A 305 17.97 -13.21 -7.21
C ASP A 305 16.83 -12.74 -6.29
N MET A 306 15.57 -13.03 -6.62
CA MET A 306 14.41 -12.77 -5.76
C MET A 306 14.39 -13.67 -4.52
N LEU A 307 14.97 -14.88 -4.55
CA LEU A 307 15.00 -15.78 -3.38
C LEU A 307 15.84 -15.23 -2.21
N VAL A 308 16.64 -14.17 -2.41
CA VAL A 308 17.36 -13.49 -1.33
C VAL A 308 16.63 -12.29 -0.72
N ASP A 309 15.58 -11.78 -1.39
CA ASP A 309 14.78 -10.65 -0.90
C ASP A 309 13.81 -11.11 0.20
N SER A 310 13.84 -10.44 1.36
CA SER A 310 13.00 -10.80 2.52
C SER A 310 11.50 -10.71 2.23
N THR A 311 11.08 -9.68 1.49
CA THR A 311 9.66 -9.48 1.14
C THR A 311 9.18 -10.59 0.22
N VAL A 312 10.03 -11.04 -0.70
CA VAL A 312 9.72 -12.20 -1.55
C VAL A 312 9.65 -13.49 -0.74
N ARG A 313 10.57 -13.71 0.20
CA ARG A 313 10.57 -14.90 1.09
C ARG A 313 9.30 -14.99 1.92
N ASP A 314 8.86 -13.85 2.48
CA ASP A 314 7.63 -13.76 3.26
C ASP A 314 6.41 -14.05 2.37
N PHE A 315 6.37 -13.46 1.17
CA PHE A 315 5.31 -13.72 0.19
C PHE A 315 5.24 -15.18 -0.26
N LEU A 316 6.40 -15.80 -0.47
CA LEU A 316 6.51 -17.21 -0.85
C LEU A 316 6.31 -18.16 0.33
N GLY A 317 6.09 -17.67 1.56
CA GLY A 317 5.85 -18.48 2.73
C GLY A 317 7.03 -19.41 3.05
N PHE A 318 8.25 -18.87 3.11
CA PHE A 318 9.44 -19.64 3.45
C PHE A 318 9.33 -20.22 4.86
N ASN A 319 9.50 -21.54 4.99
CA ASN A 319 9.40 -22.24 6.28
C ASN A 319 10.55 -23.21 6.46
N LEU A 320 11.13 -23.26 7.68
CA LEU A 320 12.19 -24.18 8.05
C LEU A 320 11.59 -25.47 8.63
N PHE A 321 11.89 -26.61 7.99
CA PHE A 321 11.46 -27.93 8.47
C PHE A 321 12.54 -28.97 8.16
N GLY A 322 12.98 -29.70 9.18
CA GLY A 322 14.02 -30.73 9.06
C GLY A 322 15.36 -30.18 8.51
N ASP A 323 15.80 -29.03 9.03
CA ASP A 323 17.00 -28.29 8.60
C ASP A 323 17.01 -27.85 7.12
N ARG A 324 15.84 -27.86 6.47
CA ARG A 324 15.64 -27.44 5.08
C ARG A 324 14.61 -26.33 4.99
N TRP A 325 14.83 -25.42 4.05
CA TRP A 325 13.92 -24.33 3.74
C TRP A 325 12.99 -24.73 2.60
N TRP A 326 11.70 -24.59 2.83
CA TRP A 326 10.61 -24.89 1.91
C TRP A 326 9.85 -23.63 1.55
N PHE A 327 9.24 -23.58 0.37
CA PHE A 327 8.38 -22.47 -0.04
C PHE A 327 6.99 -22.97 -0.47
N ASN A 328 6.01 -22.07 -0.45
CA ASN A 328 4.64 -22.37 -0.88
C ASN A 328 4.54 -22.39 -2.42
N LYS A 329 4.07 -23.52 -2.96
CA LYS A 329 3.90 -23.72 -4.40
C LYS A 329 2.91 -22.71 -5.02
N GLU A 330 1.75 -22.49 -4.42
CA GLU A 330 0.70 -21.63 -4.98
C GLU A 330 1.15 -20.16 -5.04
N SER A 331 1.87 -19.68 -4.02
CA SER A 331 2.50 -18.36 -4.02
C SER A 331 3.56 -18.24 -5.12
N MET A 332 4.38 -19.29 -5.32
CA MET A 332 5.39 -19.32 -6.39
C MET A 332 4.73 -19.30 -7.78
N ASP A 333 3.70 -20.12 -7.98
CA ASP A 333 2.91 -20.18 -9.21
C ASP A 333 2.24 -18.83 -9.53
N THR A 334 1.75 -18.15 -8.50
CA THR A 334 1.20 -16.79 -8.61
C THR A 334 2.29 -15.80 -9.03
N LEU A 335 3.46 -15.83 -8.35
CA LEU A 335 4.57 -14.93 -8.64
C LEU A 335 5.06 -15.07 -10.09
N ILE A 336 5.30 -16.29 -10.56
CA ILE A 336 5.78 -16.58 -11.92
C ILE A 336 4.77 -16.07 -12.95
N SER A 337 3.48 -16.35 -12.76
CA SER A 337 2.40 -15.88 -13.65
C SER A 337 2.41 -14.37 -13.83
N TRP A 338 2.41 -13.64 -12.72
CA TRP A 338 2.38 -12.18 -12.77
C TRP A 338 3.69 -11.58 -13.26
N LEU A 339 4.83 -12.17 -12.90
CA LEU A 339 6.14 -11.74 -13.39
C LEU A 339 6.23 -11.87 -14.91
N ALA A 340 5.77 -12.99 -15.47
CA ALA A 340 5.74 -13.23 -16.90
C ALA A 340 4.82 -12.23 -17.63
N LEU A 341 3.60 -12.02 -17.12
CA LEU A 341 2.66 -11.05 -17.70
C LEU A 341 3.20 -9.62 -17.66
N CYS A 342 3.70 -9.16 -16.51
CA CYS A 342 4.28 -7.83 -16.34
C CYS A 342 5.50 -7.63 -17.27
N THR A 343 6.38 -8.62 -17.37
CA THR A 343 7.52 -8.59 -18.30
C THR A 343 7.05 -8.51 -19.76
N ALA A 344 5.98 -9.24 -20.13
CA ALA A 344 5.38 -9.15 -21.45
C ALA A 344 4.82 -7.74 -21.72
N LEU A 345 4.07 -7.17 -20.78
CA LEU A 345 3.50 -5.81 -20.91
C LEU A 345 4.57 -4.75 -21.11
N ARG A 346 5.68 -4.81 -20.35
CA ARG A 346 6.85 -3.92 -20.55
C ARG A 346 7.44 -4.05 -21.95
N ARG A 347 7.56 -5.27 -22.49
CA ARG A 347 8.06 -5.50 -23.86
C ARG A 347 7.06 -5.07 -24.94
N LEU A 348 5.78 -4.92 -24.58
CA LEU A 348 4.70 -4.49 -25.46
C LEU A 348 4.44 -2.98 -25.41
N ALA A 349 4.95 -2.28 -24.40
CA ALA A 349 4.88 -0.83 -24.31
C ALA A 349 5.34 -0.19 -25.64
N GLY A 350 4.45 0.58 -26.28
CA GLY A 350 4.68 1.24 -27.58
C GLY A 350 4.47 0.36 -28.82
N LYS A 351 4.23 -0.95 -28.70
CA LYS A 351 3.91 -1.83 -29.82
C LYS A 351 2.40 -1.89 -30.05
N LYS A 352 1.96 -1.92 -31.32
CA LYS A 352 0.54 -1.95 -31.70
C LYS A 352 0.12 -3.12 -32.59
N THR A 353 1.06 -3.97 -33.01
CA THR A 353 0.76 -5.04 -33.97
C THR A 353 0.36 -6.32 -33.24
N ALA A 354 -0.78 -6.91 -33.63
CA ALA A 354 -1.27 -8.17 -33.06
C ALA A 354 -0.25 -9.32 -33.13
N GLY A 355 0.57 -9.40 -34.20
CA GLY A 355 1.59 -10.44 -34.33
C GLY A 355 2.73 -10.32 -33.31
N ALA A 356 3.23 -9.11 -33.07
CA ALA A 356 4.26 -8.88 -32.05
C ALA A 356 3.72 -9.12 -30.62
N MET A 357 2.45 -8.77 -30.38
CA MET A 357 1.75 -9.03 -29.13
C MET A 357 1.62 -10.52 -28.84
N LYS A 358 1.12 -11.28 -29.82
CA LYS A 358 0.97 -12.73 -29.70
C LYS A 358 2.31 -13.41 -29.41
N ARG A 359 3.37 -13.03 -30.14
CA ARG A 359 4.72 -13.58 -29.92
C ARG A 359 5.25 -13.27 -28.52
N ALA A 360 5.12 -12.03 -28.05
CA ALA A 360 5.61 -11.66 -26.72
C ALA A 360 4.87 -12.40 -25.60
N LEU A 361 3.55 -12.60 -25.73
CA LEU A 361 2.76 -13.37 -24.77
C LEU A 361 3.12 -14.86 -24.81
N ARG A 362 3.35 -15.45 -25.99
CA ARG A 362 3.80 -16.84 -26.11
C ARG A 362 5.18 -17.01 -25.45
N GLU A 363 6.14 -16.15 -25.76
CA GLU A 363 7.47 -16.19 -25.12
C GLU A 363 7.39 -16.03 -23.59
N ALA A 364 6.45 -15.22 -23.09
CA ALA A 364 6.22 -15.06 -21.65
C ALA A 364 5.66 -16.35 -21.02
N SER A 365 4.72 -16.98 -21.70
CA SER A 365 4.07 -18.20 -21.21
C SER A 365 5.01 -19.39 -21.25
N ASP A 366 5.78 -19.54 -22.33
CA ASP A 366 6.80 -20.59 -22.46
C ASP A 366 7.83 -20.46 -21.33
N ALA A 367 8.31 -19.24 -21.05
CA ALA A 367 9.26 -19.00 -19.96
C ALA A 367 8.63 -19.23 -18.57
N ALA A 368 7.34 -18.92 -18.38
CA ALA A 368 6.63 -19.24 -17.14
C ALA A 368 6.49 -20.75 -16.94
N ALA A 369 6.17 -21.50 -17.99
CA ALA A 369 6.06 -22.96 -17.96
C ALA A 369 7.42 -23.62 -17.67
N GLU A 370 8.49 -23.15 -18.30
CA GLU A 370 9.86 -23.61 -18.03
C GLU A 370 10.24 -23.41 -16.55
N LEU A 371 9.94 -22.24 -15.98
CA LEU A 371 10.19 -21.98 -14.56
C LEU A 371 9.35 -22.86 -13.63
N ARG A 372 8.08 -23.14 -13.98
CA ARG A 372 7.25 -24.07 -13.20
C ARG A 372 7.82 -25.47 -13.20
N HIS A 373 8.34 -25.95 -14.34
CA HIS A 373 9.03 -27.24 -14.40
C HIS A 373 10.27 -27.27 -13.49
N VAL A 374 11.07 -26.21 -13.47
CA VAL A 374 12.22 -26.09 -12.56
C VAL A 374 11.78 -26.05 -11.10
N VAL A 375 10.70 -25.33 -10.79
CA VAL A 375 10.10 -25.26 -9.45
C VAL A 375 9.60 -26.63 -8.99
N ASP A 376 8.87 -27.36 -9.83
CA ASP A 376 8.39 -28.71 -9.50
C ASP A 376 9.56 -29.69 -9.32
N ALA A 377 10.59 -29.60 -10.18
CA ALA A 377 11.80 -30.43 -10.07
C ALA A 377 12.60 -30.16 -8.77
N SER A 378 12.47 -28.97 -8.18
CA SER A 378 13.10 -28.66 -6.90
C SER A 378 12.48 -29.37 -5.70
N GLY A 379 11.31 -30.00 -5.88
CA GLY A 379 10.53 -30.55 -4.77
C GLY A 379 10.07 -29.48 -3.78
N TYR A 380 10.05 -28.21 -4.21
CA TYR A 380 9.74 -27.04 -3.37
C TYR A 380 10.76 -26.74 -2.25
N GLU A 381 11.98 -27.29 -2.36
CA GLU A 381 13.10 -26.99 -1.46
C GLU A 381 13.92 -25.81 -2.02
N VAL A 382 14.09 -24.74 -1.22
CA VAL A 382 14.72 -23.48 -1.63
C VAL A 382 16.14 -23.67 -2.16
N ARG A 383 16.95 -24.49 -1.47
CA ARG A 383 18.36 -24.73 -1.86
C ARG A 383 18.46 -25.48 -3.19
N VAL A 384 17.58 -26.47 -3.39
CA VAL A 384 17.52 -27.23 -4.64
C VAL A 384 17.07 -26.29 -5.77
N LEU A 385 16.02 -25.49 -5.55
CA LEU A 385 15.55 -24.52 -6.54
C LEU A 385 16.67 -23.53 -6.94
N ALA A 386 17.37 -22.95 -5.97
CA ALA A 386 18.46 -22.02 -6.25
C ALA A 386 19.59 -22.67 -7.06
N THR A 387 19.83 -23.96 -6.87
CA THR A 387 20.82 -24.74 -7.65
C THR A 387 20.33 -24.97 -9.08
N LEU A 388 19.06 -25.37 -9.26
CA LEU A 388 18.48 -25.61 -10.58
C LEU A 388 18.33 -24.33 -11.42
N LEU A 389 18.09 -23.18 -10.78
CA LEU A 389 18.13 -21.86 -11.44
C LEU A 389 19.57 -21.37 -11.73
N GLY A 390 20.58 -22.15 -11.35
CA GLY A 390 22.01 -21.79 -11.35
C GLY A 390 22.90 -22.54 -12.33
N GLU A 391 22.40 -23.53 -13.08
CA GLU A 391 23.14 -24.15 -14.18
C GLU A 391 22.79 -23.45 -15.50
N ARG A 392 23.75 -22.70 -16.07
CA ARG A 392 23.70 -22.40 -17.51
C ARG A 392 23.96 -23.71 -18.27
N PRO A 393 23.30 -23.96 -19.42
CA PRO A 393 23.84 -24.93 -20.38
C PRO A 393 25.26 -24.58 -20.82
#